data_AF-A0A142CSM6-F1
#
_entry.id   AF-A0A142CSM6-F1
#
_cell.length_a   1.000
_cell.length_b   1.000
_cell.length_c   1.000
_cell.angle_alpha   90.00
_cell.angle_beta   90.00
_cell.angle_gamma   90.00
#
_symmetry.space_group_name_H-M   'P 1'
#
loop_
_entity.id
_entity.type
_entity.pdbx_description
1 polymer ?
#
loop_
_entity_poly.entity_id
_entity_poly.type
_entity_poly.pdbx_seq_one_letter_code
_entity_poly.pdbx_strand_id
1 'polypeptide(L)'
;MEPIEVIFYIEGLSNDRKALESAMGQTAESLKAEKDVEIRDIYVDEIVEDPDNDLLPYSGMIEARIRGPFEVLVDLAIRYAPAAVDLVSTDSIEIPAKHLTKILGGVSYLMGQLMEKFGPLAAYPKLDELPEPQVGYSREEIESLIIDERMLLYRFVVEVYGEDENRVEADLKKALVYEGCRINKFAIQQQGENEETNRKRFLVAAELISDVETAFQLTGKYAPVAISVVEPEIVDLNPSEIQGVLSDLAGFAHELVTRPLKAMAIEKANTSFKLMR
;
A
#
# COMPACT_ATOMS: atom_id res chain seq x y z
N MET A 1 -1.66 -16.98 -15.99
CA MET A 1 -2.65 -15.92 -15.79
C MET A 1 -2.66 -15.07 -17.05
N GLU A 2 -3.83 -14.57 -17.44
CA GLU A 2 -3.92 -13.69 -18.58
C GLU A 2 -3.19 -12.38 -18.29
N PRO A 3 -2.48 -11.81 -19.28
CA PRO A 3 -1.69 -10.61 -19.08
C PRO A 3 -2.58 -9.38 -18.97
N ILE A 4 -2.35 -8.60 -17.93
CA ILE A 4 -3.03 -7.35 -17.61
C ILE A 4 -2.24 -6.21 -18.28
N GLU A 5 -2.95 -5.23 -18.81
CA GLU A 5 -2.33 -4.03 -19.40
C GLU A 5 -2.73 -2.79 -18.62
N VAL A 6 -1.74 -2.00 -18.22
CA VAL A 6 -1.89 -0.79 -17.39
C VAL A 6 -1.05 0.35 -17.94
N ILE A 7 -1.40 1.58 -17.56
CA ILE A 7 -0.58 2.78 -17.74
C ILE A 7 -0.18 3.26 -16.34
N PHE A 8 1.12 3.44 -16.13
CA PHE A 8 1.68 4.05 -14.94
C PHE A 8 2.03 5.51 -15.23
N TYR A 9 1.60 6.40 -14.35
CA TYR A 9 1.93 7.82 -14.37
C TYR A 9 2.92 8.12 -13.25
N ILE A 10 4.22 8.15 -13.56
CA ILE A 10 5.29 8.35 -12.57
C ILE A 10 5.71 9.81 -12.56
N GLU A 11 5.36 10.51 -11.49
CA GLU A 11 5.68 11.93 -11.30
C GLU A 11 7.06 12.10 -10.64
N GLY A 12 7.81 13.08 -11.12
CA GLY A 12 9.03 13.56 -10.48
C GLY A 12 8.95 15.05 -10.15
N LEU A 13 9.42 15.42 -8.96
CA LEU A 13 9.53 16.80 -8.49
C LEU A 13 10.96 17.10 -8.05
N SER A 14 11.49 18.28 -8.39
CA SER A 14 12.86 18.67 -8.07
C SER A 14 13.03 20.18 -7.97
N ASN A 15 14.07 20.60 -7.23
CA ASN A 15 14.57 21.97 -7.24
C ASN A 15 15.67 22.22 -8.27
N ASP A 16 16.14 21.16 -8.94
CA ASP A 16 17.13 21.21 -10.01
C ASP A 16 16.59 20.48 -11.24
N ARG A 17 16.43 21.23 -12.34
CA ARG A 17 15.94 20.72 -13.62
C ARG A 17 16.78 19.57 -14.15
N LYS A 18 18.11 19.70 -14.15
CA LYS A 18 19.01 18.67 -14.71
C LYS A 18 19.00 17.40 -13.88
N ALA A 19 18.88 17.54 -12.55
CA ALA A 19 18.72 16.40 -11.67
C ALA A 19 17.43 15.63 -11.98
N LEU A 20 16.33 16.36 -12.22
CA LEU A 20 15.05 15.75 -12.62
C LEU A 20 15.13 15.07 -13.99
N GLU A 21 15.69 15.74 -15.00
CA GLU A 21 15.91 15.15 -16.34
C GLU A 21 16.70 13.84 -16.24
N SER A 22 17.78 13.85 -15.46
CA SER A 22 18.61 12.65 -15.25
C SER A 22 17.84 11.54 -14.52
N ALA A 23 17.08 11.87 -13.48
CA ALA A 23 16.33 10.89 -12.71
C ALA A 23 15.22 10.25 -13.56
N MET A 24 14.46 11.07 -14.30
CA MET A 24 13.41 10.58 -15.20
C MET A 24 13.99 9.70 -16.31
N GLY A 25 15.13 10.09 -16.90
CA GLY A 25 15.84 9.27 -17.87
C GLY A 25 16.26 7.90 -17.31
N GLN A 26 16.78 7.86 -16.08
CA GLN A 26 17.15 6.61 -15.41
C GLN A 26 15.94 5.73 -15.11
N THR A 27 14.82 6.31 -14.68
CA THR A 27 13.57 5.59 -14.45
C THR A 27 13.05 4.98 -15.75
N ALA A 28 13.04 5.75 -16.85
CA ALA A 28 12.62 5.26 -18.16
C ALA A 28 13.51 4.11 -18.67
N GLU A 29 14.83 4.21 -18.52
CA GLU A 29 15.74 3.11 -18.88
C GLU A 29 15.58 1.88 -17.98
N SER A 30 15.29 2.07 -16.69
CA SER A 30 15.01 0.97 -15.76
C SER A 30 13.73 0.23 -16.15
N LEU A 31 12.66 0.97 -16.50
CA LEU A 31 11.41 0.37 -17.00
C LEU A 31 11.65 -0.45 -18.27
N LYS A 32 12.43 0.07 -19.24
CA LYS A 32 12.78 -0.67 -20.47
C LYS A 32 13.57 -1.95 -20.20
N ALA A 33 14.28 -2.01 -19.07
CA ALA A 33 15.10 -3.15 -18.69
C ALA A 33 14.34 -4.23 -17.90
N GLU A 34 13.08 -3.99 -17.53
CA GLU A 34 12.22 -4.98 -16.90
C GLU A 34 12.01 -6.18 -17.84
N LYS A 35 12.24 -7.40 -17.34
CA LYS A 35 12.25 -8.63 -18.15
C LYS A 35 10.97 -9.45 -18.04
N ASP A 36 10.22 -9.25 -16.97
CA ASP A 36 9.04 -10.04 -16.62
C ASP A 36 7.73 -9.37 -17.09
N VAL A 37 7.84 -8.24 -17.80
CA VAL A 37 6.75 -7.52 -18.44
C VAL A 37 7.13 -7.09 -19.85
N GLU A 38 6.11 -6.80 -20.66
CA GLU A 38 6.26 -6.17 -21.96
C GLU A 38 5.95 -4.67 -21.83
N ILE A 39 6.96 -3.83 -22.08
CA ILE A 39 6.78 -2.38 -22.19
C ILE A 39 6.26 -2.06 -23.59
N ARG A 40 5.03 -1.55 -23.68
CA ARG A 40 4.40 -1.18 -24.96
C ARG A 40 4.90 0.18 -25.44
N ASP A 41 4.91 1.15 -24.54
CA ASP A 41 5.35 2.51 -24.78
C ASP A 41 5.79 3.16 -23.47
N ILE A 42 6.78 4.05 -23.61
CA ILE A 42 7.20 4.96 -22.55
C ILE A 42 7.28 6.34 -23.18
N TYR A 43 6.55 7.27 -22.61
CA TYR A 43 6.59 8.67 -22.95
C TYR A 43 7.10 9.45 -21.73
N VAL A 44 8.13 10.26 -21.94
CA VAL A 44 8.74 11.10 -20.91
C VAL A 44 8.40 12.53 -21.27
N ASP A 45 7.58 13.17 -20.44
CA ASP A 45 7.13 14.53 -20.69
C ASP A 45 8.26 15.55 -20.58
N GLU A 46 8.06 16.70 -21.23
CA GLU A 46 8.93 17.86 -21.01
C GLU A 46 8.77 18.38 -19.58
N ILE A 47 9.89 18.76 -18.97
CA ILE A 47 9.87 19.33 -17.63
C ILE A 47 9.23 20.71 -17.66
N VAL A 48 8.23 20.88 -16.79
CA VAL A 48 7.52 22.12 -16.55
C VAL A 48 8.13 22.81 -15.33
N GLU A 49 8.27 24.13 -15.42
CA GLU A 49 8.68 24.99 -14.30
C GLU A 49 7.46 25.75 -13.78
N ASP A 50 7.15 25.59 -12.50
CA ASP A 50 6.17 26.39 -11.77
C ASP A 50 6.90 27.53 -11.04
N PRO A 51 6.84 28.76 -11.56
CA PRO A 51 7.54 29.90 -10.97
C PRO A 51 6.95 30.33 -9.62
N ASP A 52 5.74 29.88 -9.27
CA ASP A 52 5.11 30.18 -7.98
C ASP A 52 5.49 29.16 -6.89
N ASN A 53 6.23 28.10 -7.25
CA ASN A 53 6.73 27.07 -6.34
C ASN A 53 8.24 27.20 -6.12
N ASP A 54 8.64 28.03 -5.16
CA ASP A 54 10.06 28.28 -4.82
C ASP A 54 10.85 27.05 -4.32
N LEU A 55 10.17 25.94 -4.03
CA LEU A 55 10.76 24.79 -3.33
C LEU A 55 11.10 23.64 -4.27
N LEU A 56 10.13 23.25 -5.10
CA LEU A 56 10.25 22.20 -6.10
C LEU A 56 9.63 22.74 -7.40
N PRO A 57 10.23 23.78 -8.00
CA PRO A 57 9.67 24.43 -9.19
C PRO A 57 9.60 23.50 -10.40
N TYR A 58 10.42 22.45 -10.47
CA TYR A 58 10.46 21.58 -11.64
C TYR A 58 9.64 20.32 -11.41
N SER A 59 8.76 20.02 -12.37
CA SER A 59 7.94 18.81 -12.41
C SER A 59 8.03 18.12 -13.76
N GLY A 60 7.84 16.81 -13.78
CA GLY A 60 7.78 16.02 -15.00
C GLY A 60 7.05 14.69 -14.76
N MET A 61 6.56 14.11 -15.84
CA MET A 61 5.79 12.86 -15.82
C MET A 61 6.42 11.83 -16.76
N ILE A 62 6.37 10.55 -16.35
CA ILE A 62 6.59 9.42 -17.25
C ILE A 62 5.27 8.68 -17.36
N GLU A 63 4.78 8.53 -18.59
CA GLU A 63 3.68 7.63 -18.91
C GLU A 63 4.28 6.33 -19.45
N ALA A 64 4.04 5.22 -18.74
CA ALA A 64 4.56 3.91 -19.12
C ALA A 64 3.42 2.91 -19.27
N ARG A 65 3.19 2.43 -20.49
CA ARG A 65 2.20 1.39 -20.77
C ARG A 65 2.85 0.02 -20.68
N ILE A 66 2.37 -0.79 -19.74
CA ILE A 66 3.01 -2.02 -19.30
C ILE A 66 2.00 -3.15 -19.42
N ARG A 67 2.41 -4.28 -20.02
CA ARG A 67 1.63 -5.50 -20.09
C ARG A 67 2.35 -6.63 -19.37
N GLY A 68 1.71 -7.24 -18.37
CA GLY A 68 2.36 -8.24 -17.54
C GLY A 68 1.40 -9.05 -16.66
N PRO A 69 1.91 -10.06 -15.94
CA PRO A 69 1.12 -10.79 -14.96
C PRO A 69 0.87 -9.94 -13.72
N PHE A 70 -0.25 -10.18 -13.03
CA PHE A 70 -0.70 -9.37 -11.89
C PHE A 70 0.35 -9.22 -10.79
N GLU A 71 1.01 -10.32 -10.42
CA GLU A 71 2.01 -10.34 -9.35
C GLU A 71 3.22 -9.44 -9.66
N VAL A 72 3.59 -9.32 -10.94
CA VAL A 72 4.68 -8.43 -11.36
C VAL A 72 4.21 -6.99 -11.42
N LEU A 73 2.98 -6.74 -11.87
CA LEU A 73 2.42 -5.38 -11.85
C LEU A 73 2.25 -4.82 -10.43
N VAL A 74 1.87 -5.67 -9.47
CA VAL A 74 1.82 -5.32 -8.04
C VAL A 74 3.21 -4.90 -7.52
N ASP A 75 4.24 -5.67 -7.83
CA ASP A 75 5.63 -5.33 -7.50
C ASP A 75 6.08 -4.01 -8.15
N LEU A 76 5.80 -3.84 -9.44
CA LEU A 76 6.14 -2.62 -10.18
C LEU A 76 5.41 -1.38 -9.63
N ALA A 77 4.13 -1.51 -9.26
CA ALA A 77 3.34 -0.42 -8.68
C ALA A 77 3.97 0.09 -7.37
N ILE A 78 4.53 -0.81 -6.56
CA ILE A 78 5.22 -0.42 -5.31
C ILE A 78 6.61 0.14 -5.61
N ARG A 79 7.40 -0.52 -6.47
CA ARG A 79 8.80 -0.13 -6.75
C ARG A 79 8.92 1.21 -7.47
N TYR A 80 8.05 1.46 -8.45
CA TYR A 80 8.07 2.70 -9.23
C TYR A 80 7.18 3.79 -8.63
N ALA A 81 6.30 3.43 -7.68
CA ALA A 81 5.46 4.35 -6.92
C ALA A 81 4.78 5.41 -7.81
N PRO A 82 4.06 5.00 -8.87
CA PRO A 82 3.43 5.95 -9.77
C PRO A 82 2.38 6.76 -8.99
N ALA A 83 2.19 8.01 -9.39
CA ALA A 83 1.17 8.90 -8.82
C ALA A 83 -0.25 8.43 -9.19
N ALA A 84 -0.40 7.78 -10.34
CA ALA A 84 -1.64 7.14 -10.77
C ALA A 84 -1.37 5.88 -11.59
N VAL A 85 -2.34 4.97 -11.58
CA VAL A 85 -2.36 3.75 -12.40
C VAL A 85 -3.70 3.67 -13.09
N ASP A 86 -3.72 3.47 -14.40
CA ASP A 86 -4.93 3.23 -15.18
C ASP A 86 -4.90 1.84 -15.82
N LEU A 87 -5.94 1.05 -15.57
CA LEU A 87 -6.15 -0.25 -16.19
C LEU A 87 -6.69 -0.08 -17.60
N VAL A 88 -5.92 -0.52 -18.59
CA VAL A 88 -6.28 -0.42 -20.01
C VAL A 88 -7.12 -1.61 -20.43
N SER A 89 -6.68 -2.81 -20.09
CA SER A 89 -7.40 -4.04 -20.43
C SER A 89 -6.98 -5.21 -19.56
N THR A 90 -7.98 -5.95 -19.10
CA THR A 90 -7.84 -7.28 -18.52
C THR A 90 -9.19 -7.96 -18.55
N ASP A 91 -9.19 -9.28 -18.66
CA ASP A 91 -10.32 -10.10 -18.25
C ASP A 91 -10.23 -10.36 -16.73
N SER A 92 -11.25 -11.01 -16.17
CA SER A 92 -11.16 -11.49 -14.80
C SER A 92 -10.06 -12.54 -14.67
N ILE A 93 -9.34 -12.54 -13.56
CA ILE A 93 -8.27 -13.51 -13.29
C ILE A 93 -8.64 -14.37 -12.09
N GLU A 94 -8.30 -15.65 -12.18
CA GLU A 94 -8.41 -16.60 -11.07
C GLU A 94 -7.02 -16.81 -10.44
N ILE A 95 -6.92 -16.61 -9.13
CA ILE A 95 -5.67 -16.75 -8.38
C ILE A 95 -5.86 -17.80 -7.28
N PRO A 96 -5.09 -18.90 -7.29
CA PRO A 96 -5.09 -19.84 -6.18
C PRO A 96 -4.68 -19.15 -4.87
N ALA A 97 -5.34 -19.45 -3.75
CA ALA A 97 -5.08 -18.84 -2.44
C ALA A 97 -3.60 -18.89 -2.02
N LYS A 98 -2.93 -20.01 -2.33
CA LYS A 98 -1.49 -20.19 -2.09
C LYS A 98 -0.63 -19.23 -2.92
N HIS A 99 -1.06 -18.91 -4.13
CA HIS A 99 -0.39 -17.92 -4.97
C HIS A 99 -0.68 -16.52 -4.44
N LEU A 100 -1.93 -16.18 -4.16
CA LEU A 100 -2.30 -14.88 -3.58
C LEU A 100 -1.55 -14.59 -2.28
N THR A 101 -1.41 -15.59 -1.41
CA THR A 101 -0.57 -15.52 -0.19
C THR A 101 0.87 -15.09 -0.48
N LYS A 102 1.48 -15.57 -1.58
CA LYS A 102 2.83 -15.17 -1.98
C LYS A 102 2.89 -13.73 -2.47
N ILE A 103 1.87 -13.30 -3.23
CA ILE A 103 1.77 -11.91 -3.71
C ILE A 103 1.68 -10.97 -2.51
N LEU A 104 0.77 -11.25 -1.57
CA LEU A 104 0.62 -10.47 -0.34
C LEU A 104 1.91 -10.48 0.50
N GLY A 105 2.63 -11.61 0.58
CA GLY A 105 3.95 -11.67 1.21
C GLY A 105 4.98 -10.75 0.53
N GLY A 106 4.98 -10.67 -0.80
CA GLY A 106 5.81 -9.76 -1.57
C GLY A 106 5.46 -8.29 -1.31
N VAL A 107 4.17 -7.95 -1.29
CA VAL A 107 3.68 -6.60 -0.91
C VAL A 107 4.16 -6.22 0.49
N SER A 108 3.99 -7.12 1.46
CA SER A 108 4.44 -6.88 2.84
C SER A 108 5.94 -6.59 2.91
N TYR A 109 6.75 -7.38 2.20
CA TYR A 109 8.20 -7.18 2.14
C TYR A 109 8.58 -5.80 1.57
N LEU A 110 8.06 -5.46 0.38
CA LEU A 110 8.40 -4.21 -0.30
C LEU A 110 7.91 -2.98 0.49
N MET A 111 6.67 -3.01 0.98
CA MET A 111 6.11 -1.92 1.78
C MET A 111 6.81 -1.80 3.14
N GLY A 112 7.21 -2.92 3.75
CA GLY A 112 8.04 -2.92 4.96
C GLY A 112 9.36 -2.18 4.75
N GLN A 113 10.06 -2.43 3.64
CA GLN A 113 11.28 -1.69 3.29
C GLN A 113 11.06 -0.19 3.12
N LEU A 114 9.94 0.21 2.51
CA LEU A 114 9.57 1.61 2.40
C LEU A 114 9.25 2.23 3.76
N MET A 115 8.53 1.52 4.63
CA MET A 115 8.19 2.01 5.97
C MET A 115 9.41 2.11 6.90
N GLU A 116 10.36 1.19 6.81
CA GLU A 116 11.64 1.30 7.52
C GLU A 116 12.40 2.57 7.14
N LYS A 117 12.29 2.98 5.86
CA LYS A 117 12.99 4.16 5.33
C LYS A 117 12.23 5.47 5.55
N PHE A 118 10.91 5.46 5.43
CA PHE A 118 10.07 6.67 5.35
C PHE A 118 9.04 6.79 6.49
N GLY A 119 9.02 5.83 7.41
CA GLY A 119 8.09 5.78 8.55
C GLY A 119 6.78 5.02 8.24
N PRO A 120 5.94 4.80 9.26
CA PRO A 120 4.73 4.00 9.14
C PRO A 120 3.68 4.70 8.25
N LEU A 121 2.94 3.92 7.47
CA LEU A 121 1.87 4.46 6.62
C LEU A 121 0.56 4.64 7.39
N ALA A 122 0.16 3.65 8.18
CA ALA A 122 -1.11 3.62 8.88
C ALA A 122 -1.24 4.79 9.88
N ALA A 123 -2.10 5.74 9.56
CA ALA A 123 -2.46 6.87 10.41
C ALA A 123 -3.99 7.01 10.44
N TYR A 124 -4.58 6.76 11.60
CA TYR A 124 -6.03 6.80 11.78
C TYR A 124 -6.47 8.08 12.50
N PRO A 125 -7.69 8.58 12.22
CA PRO A 125 -8.33 9.54 13.12
C PRO A 125 -8.54 8.92 14.51
N LYS A 126 -8.97 9.71 15.47
CA LYS A 126 -9.34 9.15 16.79
C LYS A 126 -10.47 8.15 16.61
N LEU A 127 -10.21 6.90 16.98
CA LEU A 127 -11.16 5.79 16.88
C LEU A 127 -12.02 5.62 18.14
N ASP A 128 -11.85 6.50 19.12
CA ASP A 128 -12.55 6.44 20.41
C ASP A 128 -14.07 6.39 20.26
N GLU A 129 -14.61 7.07 19.24
CA GLU A 129 -16.05 7.18 18.95
C GLU A 129 -16.63 5.95 18.24
N LEU A 130 -15.79 5.06 17.70
CA LEU A 130 -16.26 3.83 17.08
C LEU A 130 -16.73 2.82 18.14
N PRO A 131 -17.86 2.11 17.89
CA PRO A 131 -18.32 1.07 18.78
C PRO A 131 -17.29 -0.06 18.90
N GLU A 132 -17.38 -0.83 19.98
CA GLU A 132 -16.53 -2.02 20.13
C GLU A 132 -16.84 -3.04 19.02
N PRO A 133 -15.84 -3.48 18.25
CA PRO A 133 -16.03 -4.47 17.19
C PRO A 133 -16.58 -5.80 17.67
N GLN A 134 -17.46 -6.40 16.86
CA GLN A 134 -17.77 -7.82 17.01
C GLN A 134 -16.53 -8.66 16.68
N VAL A 135 -16.21 -9.60 17.58
CA VAL A 135 -15.18 -10.62 17.35
C VAL A 135 -15.84 -12.00 17.40
N GLY A 136 -15.62 -12.77 16.35
CA GLY A 136 -16.18 -14.12 16.20
C GLY A 136 -17.42 -14.15 15.31
N TYR A 137 -17.39 -15.08 14.37
CA TYR A 137 -18.49 -15.39 13.46
C TYR A 137 -18.70 -16.90 13.46
N SER A 138 -19.96 -17.33 13.33
CA SER A 138 -20.28 -18.74 13.15
C SER A 138 -19.77 -19.23 11.80
N ARG A 139 -19.61 -20.55 11.65
CA ARG A 139 -19.13 -21.11 10.38
C ARG A 139 -20.07 -20.81 9.22
N GLU A 140 -21.39 -20.84 9.46
CA GLU A 140 -22.41 -20.52 8.46
C GLU A 140 -22.33 -19.05 8.00
N GLU A 141 -22.09 -18.12 8.93
CA GLU A 141 -21.87 -16.70 8.58
C GLU A 141 -20.61 -16.52 7.74
N ILE A 142 -19.50 -17.17 8.11
CA ILE A 142 -18.24 -17.09 7.35
C ILE A 142 -18.44 -17.64 5.93
N GLU A 143 -19.14 -18.76 5.79
CA GLU A 143 -19.44 -19.35 4.48
C GLU A 143 -20.29 -18.42 3.61
N SER A 144 -21.31 -17.78 4.18
CA SER A 144 -22.13 -16.78 3.47
C SER A 144 -21.29 -15.57 3.04
N LEU A 145 -20.41 -15.05 3.90
CA LEU A 145 -19.52 -13.94 3.53
C LEU A 145 -18.57 -14.30 2.36
N ILE A 146 -18.05 -15.53 2.34
CA ILE A 146 -17.15 -15.98 1.28
C ILE A 146 -17.94 -16.20 -0.03
N ILE A 147 -19.09 -16.88 0.03
CA ILE A 147 -19.84 -17.29 -1.16
C ILE A 147 -20.67 -16.14 -1.73
N ASP A 148 -21.42 -15.44 -0.87
CA ASP A 148 -22.39 -14.43 -1.29
C ASP A 148 -21.73 -13.05 -1.46
N GLU A 149 -20.74 -12.71 -0.62
CA GLU A 149 -20.04 -11.41 -0.65
C GLU A 149 -18.63 -11.48 -1.25
N ARG A 150 -18.19 -12.64 -1.76
CA ARG A 150 -16.85 -12.85 -2.37
C ARG A 150 -15.67 -12.48 -1.46
N MET A 151 -15.82 -12.67 -0.15
CA MET A 151 -14.78 -12.32 0.82
C MET A 151 -13.72 -13.41 0.98
N LEU A 152 -12.57 -13.00 1.49
CA LEU A 152 -11.45 -13.85 1.88
C LEU A 152 -11.48 -14.08 3.38
N LEU A 153 -11.28 -15.32 3.83
CA LEU A 153 -10.85 -15.62 5.19
C LEU A 153 -9.33 -15.75 5.19
N TYR A 154 -8.62 -14.95 5.98
CA TYR A 154 -7.16 -14.98 6.02
C TYR A 154 -6.62 -14.73 7.42
N ARG A 155 -5.40 -15.22 7.65
CA ARG A 155 -4.64 -14.98 8.87
C ARG A 155 -3.66 -13.86 8.63
N PHE A 156 -3.58 -12.94 9.57
CA PHE A 156 -2.82 -11.71 9.49
C PHE A 156 -2.08 -11.51 10.80
N VAL A 157 -0.75 -11.40 10.73
CA VAL A 157 0.10 -11.19 11.90
C VAL A 157 0.93 -9.94 11.71
N VAL A 158 0.84 -8.99 12.64
CA VAL A 158 1.51 -7.69 12.56
C VAL A 158 2.22 -7.37 13.87
N GLU A 159 3.34 -6.66 13.77
CA GLU A 159 4.02 -6.07 14.91
C GLU A 159 3.54 -4.63 15.12
N VAL A 160 3.12 -4.31 16.35
CA VAL A 160 2.64 -2.97 16.71
C VAL A 160 3.29 -2.49 18.01
N TYR A 161 3.36 -1.17 18.18
CA TYR A 161 3.99 -0.53 19.32
C TYR A 161 3.00 0.33 20.08
N GLY A 162 2.96 0.21 21.41
CA GLY A 162 2.05 1.00 22.25
C GLY A 162 2.43 0.97 23.73
N GLU A 163 1.66 1.69 24.54
CA GLU A 163 1.92 1.83 25.99
C GLU A 163 1.23 0.74 26.82
N ASP A 164 0.04 0.33 26.39
CA ASP A 164 -0.84 -0.59 27.09
C ASP A 164 -1.47 -1.60 26.13
N GLU A 165 -1.49 -2.87 26.54
CA GLU A 165 -1.98 -3.98 25.72
C GLU A 165 -3.47 -3.83 25.38
N ASN A 166 -4.30 -3.46 26.36
CA ASN A 166 -5.75 -3.33 26.15
C ASN A 166 -6.07 -2.18 25.18
N ARG A 167 -5.31 -1.09 25.28
CA ARG A 167 -5.46 0.05 24.37
C ARG A 167 -5.05 -0.32 22.95
N VAL A 168 -3.90 -0.98 22.79
CA VAL A 168 -3.44 -1.47 21.47
C VAL A 168 -4.45 -2.44 20.87
N GLU A 169 -4.98 -3.36 21.67
CA GLU A 169 -6.01 -4.30 21.25
C GLU A 169 -7.28 -3.58 20.77
N ALA A 170 -7.82 -2.65 21.56
CA ALA A 170 -9.03 -1.90 21.21
C ALA A 170 -8.82 -1.05 19.95
N ASP A 171 -7.73 -0.28 19.90
CA ASP A 171 -7.43 0.61 18.78
C ASP A 171 -7.22 -0.18 17.48
N LEU A 172 -6.52 -1.31 17.54
CA LEU A 172 -6.27 -2.12 16.35
C LEU A 172 -7.52 -2.84 15.86
N LYS A 173 -8.36 -3.39 16.75
CA LYS A 173 -9.65 -3.96 16.34
C LYS A 173 -10.51 -2.92 15.62
N LYS A 174 -10.59 -1.71 16.18
CA LYS A 174 -11.35 -0.61 15.58
C LYS A 174 -10.76 -0.17 14.25
N ALA A 175 -9.44 -0.12 14.13
CA ALA A 175 -8.76 0.21 12.88
C ALA A 175 -9.06 -0.84 11.80
N LEU A 176 -9.00 -2.13 12.14
CA LEU A 176 -9.32 -3.22 11.20
C LEU A 176 -10.78 -3.12 10.72
N VAL A 177 -11.74 -2.87 11.62
CA VAL A 177 -13.15 -2.67 11.21
C VAL A 177 -13.34 -1.39 10.39
N TYR A 178 -12.65 -0.31 10.74
CA TYR A 178 -12.69 0.94 10.00
C TYR A 178 -12.19 0.76 8.55
N GLU A 179 -11.20 -0.11 8.35
CA GLU A 179 -10.69 -0.53 7.04
C GLU A 179 -11.60 -1.56 6.35
N GLY A 180 -12.75 -1.93 6.92
CA GLY A 180 -13.73 -2.83 6.28
C GLY A 180 -13.59 -4.31 6.64
N CYS A 181 -12.75 -4.67 7.61
CA CYS A 181 -12.61 -6.06 8.03
C CYS A 181 -13.64 -6.49 9.08
N ARG A 182 -14.06 -7.74 8.97
CA ARG A 182 -14.72 -8.49 10.05
C ARG A 182 -13.68 -9.34 10.77
N ILE A 183 -13.70 -9.35 12.09
CA ILE A 183 -12.68 -10.03 12.91
C ILE A 183 -13.24 -11.36 13.42
N ASN A 184 -12.74 -12.49 12.94
CA ASN A 184 -13.18 -13.80 13.44
C ASN A 184 -12.41 -14.24 14.68
N LYS A 185 -11.08 -14.06 14.69
CA LYS A 185 -10.23 -14.36 15.84
C LYS A 185 -9.23 -13.23 16.03
N PHE A 186 -8.89 -12.96 17.28
CA PHE A 186 -7.91 -11.94 17.64
C PHE A 186 -7.10 -12.40 18.84
N ALA A 187 -5.79 -12.26 18.78
CA ALA A 187 -4.87 -12.52 19.87
C ALA A 187 -3.75 -11.49 19.85
N ILE A 188 -3.36 -11.01 21.02
CA ILE A 188 -2.26 -10.08 21.22
C ILE A 188 -1.28 -10.66 22.24
N GLN A 189 0.01 -10.44 22.02
CA GLN A 189 1.05 -10.85 22.96
C GLN A 189 2.16 -9.81 23.00
N GLN A 190 2.51 -9.32 24.20
CA GLN A 190 3.70 -8.49 24.38
C GLN A 190 4.98 -9.30 24.12
N GLN A 191 5.83 -8.81 23.22
CA GLN A 191 7.10 -9.42 22.79
C GLN A 191 8.34 -8.68 23.31
N GLY A 192 8.17 -7.65 24.14
CA GLY A 192 9.25 -6.87 24.73
C GLY A 192 8.90 -5.39 24.86
N GLU A 193 9.94 -4.60 25.10
CA GLU A 193 9.87 -3.14 25.20
C GLU A 193 11.02 -2.55 24.38
N ASN A 194 10.74 -1.50 23.63
CA ASN A 194 11.76 -0.75 22.91
C ASN A 194 12.43 0.21 23.91
N GLU A 195 13.69 -0.06 24.24
CA GLU A 195 14.47 0.66 25.27
C GLU A 195 14.67 2.16 24.94
N GLU A 196 14.58 2.56 23.67
CA GLU A 196 14.76 3.96 23.26
C GLU A 196 13.48 4.79 23.36
N THR A 197 12.31 4.15 23.22
CA THR A 197 11.01 4.84 23.16
C THR A 197 10.10 4.55 24.35
N ASN A 198 10.49 3.62 25.24
CA ASN A 198 9.65 3.05 26.30
C ASN A 198 8.28 2.55 25.79
N ARG A 199 8.20 2.20 24.50
CA ARG A 199 7.00 1.61 23.91
C ARG A 199 7.11 0.09 23.97
N LYS A 200 6.05 -0.54 24.45
CA LYS A 200 5.93 -2.00 24.43
C LYS A 200 5.67 -2.45 23.01
N ARG A 201 6.33 -3.54 22.64
CA ARG A 201 6.19 -4.19 21.35
C ARG A 201 5.22 -5.34 21.48
N PHE A 202 4.19 -5.37 20.64
CA PHE A 202 3.16 -6.40 20.64
C PHE A 202 3.13 -7.11 19.30
N LEU A 203 2.97 -8.42 19.33
CA LEU A 203 2.62 -9.22 18.17
C LEU A 203 1.12 -9.48 18.21
N VAL A 204 0.42 -9.07 17.16
CA VAL A 204 -1.01 -9.27 17.02
C VAL A 204 -1.24 -10.29 15.92
N ALA A 205 -2.01 -11.33 16.23
CA ALA A 205 -2.49 -12.31 15.27
C ALA A 205 -4.01 -12.22 15.17
N ALA A 206 -4.51 -11.99 13.96
CA ALA A 206 -5.93 -11.93 13.66
C ALA A 206 -6.31 -12.91 12.54
N GLU A 207 -7.52 -13.45 12.63
CA GLU A 207 -8.18 -14.12 11.50
C GLU A 207 -9.28 -13.17 11.02
N LEU A 208 -9.12 -12.65 9.81
CA LEU A 208 -9.89 -11.55 9.24
C LEU A 208 -10.71 -12.04 8.06
N ILE A 209 -11.84 -11.36 7.85
CA ILE A 209 -12.72 -11.55 6.71
C ILE A 209 -12.95 -10.21 6.03
N SER A 210 -12.54 -10.10 4.77
CA SER A 210 -12.72 -8.87 3.96
C SER A 210 -12.70 -9.22 2.48
N ASP A 211 -13.04 -8.27 1.62
CA ASP A 211 -12.74 -8.40 0.20
C ASP A 211 -11.21 -8.40 -0.07
N VAL A 212 -10.85 -8.72 -1.31
CA VAL A 212 -9.46 -8.83 -1.76
C VAL A 212 -8.73 -7.49 -1.73
N GLU A 213 -9.41 -6.40 -2.07
CA GLU A 213 -8.83 -5.06 -2.11
C GLU A 213 -8.41 -4.62 -0.71
N THR A 214 -9.30 -4.78 0.27
CA THR A 214 -9.03 -4.54 1.70
C THR A 214 -7.86 -5.39 2.20
N ALA A 215 -7.76 -6.65 1.78
CA ALA A 215 -6.64 -7.51 2.17
C ALA A 215 -5.29 -6.98 1.65
N PHE A 216 -5.25 -6.47 0.41
CA PHE A 216 -4.09 -5.79 -0.15
C PHE A 216 -3.81 -4.46 0.57
N GLN A 217 -4.85 -3.68 0.86
CA GLN A 217 -4.72 -2.41 1.57
C GLN A 217 -4.11 -2.59 2.96
N LEU A 218 -4.62 -3.54 3.74
CA LEU A 218 -4.07 -3.86 5.05
C LEU A 218 -2.62 -4.35 4.94
N THR A 219 -2.34 -5.21 3.97
CA THR A 219 -0.97 -5.69 3.73
C THR A 219 -0.02 -4.54 3.41
N GLY A 220 -0.46 -3.60 2.58
CA GLY A 220 0.33 -2.43 2.20
C GLY A 220 0.49 -1.41 3.33
N LYS A 221 -0.52 -1.22 4.19
CA LYS A 221 -0.50 -0.25 5.30
C LYS A 221 0.24 -0.72 6.54
N TYR A 222 0.24 -2.03 6.79
CA TYR A 222 0.77 -2.61 8.02
C TYR A 222 2.02 -3.47 7.83
N ALA A 223 2.35 -3.87 6.59
CA ALA A 223 3.48 -4.75 6.31
C ALA A 223 3.56 -5.96 7.27
N PRO A 224 2.53 -6.83 7.28
CA PRO A 224 2.43 -7.92 8.26
C PRO A 224 3.61 -8.88 8.20
N VAL A 225 4.09 -9.32 9.36
CA VAL A 225 5.17 -10.33 9.47
C VAL A 225 4.76 -11.68 8.90
N ALA A 226 3.46 -11.99 8.90
CA ALA A 226 2.91 -13.16 8.24
C ALA A 226 1.48 -12.90 7.75
N ILE A 227 1.18 -13.38 6.56
CA ILE A 227 -0.17 -13.38 6.00
C ILE A 227 -0.43 -14.70 5.28
N SER A 228 -1.64 -15.23 5.38
CA SER A 228 -2.04 -16.47 4.70
C SER A 228 -3.53 -16.47 4.40
N VAL A 229 -3.88 -16.61 3.12
CA VAL A 229 -5.27 -16.82 2.70
C VAL A 229 -5.67 -18.26 3.06
N VAL A 230 -6.78 -18.40 3.77
CA VAL A 230 -7.32 -19.68 4.24
C VAL A 230 -8.41 -20.14 3.28
N GLU A 231 -9.35 -19.26 2.95
CA GLU A 231 -10.46 -19.52 2.02
C GLU A 231 -10.82 -18.24 1.24
N PRO A 232 -11.41 -18.35 0.03
CA PRO A 232 -11.61 -19.58 -0.75
C PRO A 232 -10.30 -20.14 -1.32
N GLU A 233 -10.31 -21.35 -1.91
CA GLU A 233 -9.12 -21.95 -2.53
C GLU A 233 -8.67 -21.25 -3.81
N ILE A 234 -9.62 -20.64 -4.52
CA ILE A 234 -9.42 -19.85 -5.74
C ILE A 234 -10.14 -18.52 -5.53
N VAL A 235 -9.43 -17.44 -5.80
CA VAL A 235 -9.94 -16.07 -5.68
C VAL A 235 -10.06 -15.48 -7.07
N ASP A 236 -11.26 -15.02 -7.41
CA ASP A 236 -11.53 -14.37 -8.68
C ASP A 236 -11.44 -12.86 -8.50
N LEU A 237 -10.56 -12.21 -9.28
CA LEU A 237 -10.44 -10.77 -9.31
C LEU A 237 -11.01 -10.24 -10.62
N ASN A 238 -11.96 -9.33 -10.51
CA ASN A 238 -12.52 -8.62 -11.63
C ASN A 238 -11.67 -7.37 -11.97
N PRO A 239 -11.85 -6.75 -13.15
CA PRO A 239 -11.06 -5.59 -13.56
C PRO A 239 -11.08 -4.43 -12.56
N SER A 240 -12.22 -4.16 -11.89
CA SER A 240 -12.31 -3.08 -10.91
C SER A 240 -11.49 -3.38 -9.65
N GLU A 241 -11.47 -4.64 -9.19
CA GLU A 241 -10.63 -5.06 -8.05
C GLU A 241 -9.14 -4.99 -8.40
N ILE A 242 -8.77 -5.35 -9.62
CA ILE A 242 -7.38 -5.22 -10.11
C ILE A 242 -6.95 -3.74 -10.12
N GLN A 243 -7.81 -2.87 -10.66
CA GLN A 243 -7.58 -1.42 -10.67
C GLN A 243 -7.40 -0.88 -9.25
N GLY A 244 -8.33 -1.20 -8.34
CA GLY A 244 -8.29 -0.74 -6.96
C GLY A 244 -7.00 -1.14 -6.26
N VAL A 245 -6.64 -2.43 -6.31
CA VAL A 245 -5.40 -2.95 -5.72
C VAL A 245 -4.16 -2.23 -6.25
N LEU A 246 -4.03 -2.07 -7.57
CA LEU A 246 -2.84 -1.43 -8.15
C LEU A 246 -2.78 0.06 -7.81
N SER A 247 -3.91 0.76 -7.84
CA SER A 247 -4.01 2.18 -7.48
C SER A 247 -3.67 2.42 -6.02
N ASP A 248 -4.20 1.61 -5.10
CA ASP A 248 -3.95 1.77 -3.67
C ASP A 248 -2.48 1.53 -3.32
N LEU A 249 -1.90 0.44 -3.83
CA LEU A 249 -0.49 0.13 -3.57
C LEU A 249 0.44 1.18 -4.16
N ALA A 250 0.16 1.66 -5.38
CA ALA A 250 0.87 2.77 -5.98
C ALA A 250 0.75 4.04 -5.13
N GLY A 251 -0.46 4.40 -4.70
CA GLY A 251 -0.72 5.57 -3.87
C GLY A 251 0.00 5.51 -2.52
N PHE A 252 0.00 4.35 -1.87
CA PHE A 252 0.72 4.12 -0.61
C PHE A 252 2.23 4.26 -0.78
N ALA A 253 2.81 3.62 -1.80
CA ALA A 253 4.23 3.73 -2.09
C ALA A 253 4.60 5.18 -2.44
N HIS A 254 3.78 5.85 -3.27
CA HIS A 254 3.94 7.23 -3.68
C HIS A 254 3.88 8.18 -2.48
N GLU A 255 2.95 7.99 -1.56
CA GLU A 255 2.88 8.78 -0.32
C GLU A 255 4.18 8.65 0.48
N LEU A 256 4.67 7.43 0.70
CA LEU A 256 5.90 7.18 1.45
C LEU A 256 7.12 7.86 0.83
N VAL A 257 7.31 7.72 -0.48
CA VAL A 257 8.49 8.28 -1.17
C VAL A 257 8.42 9.81 -1.30
N THR A 258 7.22 10.41 -1.34
CA THR A 258 7.05 11.87 -1.45
C THR A 258 6.98 12.60 -0.11
N ARG A 259 6.74 11.89 1.01
CA ARG A 259 6.69 12.48 2.36
C ARG A 259 7.89 13.38 2.71
N PRO A 260 9.15 12.99 2.46
CA PRO A 260 10.30 13.85 2.77
C PRO A 260 10.27 15.18 2.01
N LEU A 261 9.84 15.14 0.74
CA LEU A 261 9.71 16.34 -0.10
C LEU A 261 8.63 17.28 0.45
N LYS A 262 7.48 16.72 0.84
CA LYS A 262 6.39 17.47 1.48
C LYS A 262 6.81 18.09 2.83
N ALA A 263 7.56 17.35 3.64
CA ALA A 263 8.06 17.84 4.93
C ALA A 263 9.02 19.02 4.77
N MET A 264 9.96 18.93 3.81
CA MET A 264 10.88 20.03 3.48
C MET A 264 10.14 21.29 3.02
N ALA A 265 9.07 21.12 2.25
CA ALA A 265 8.25 22.24 1.78
C ALA A 265 7.55 22.96 2.96
N ILE A 266 6.96 22.20 3.89
CA ILE A 266 6.27 22.73 5.06
C ILE A 266 7.23 23.44 6.03
N GLU A 267 8.43 22.88 6.28
CA GLU A 267 9.41 23.46 7.20
C GLU A 267 9.91 24.83 6.73
N LYS A 268 10.19 24.96 5.43
CA LYS A 268 10.62 26.24 4.84
C LYS A 268 9.48 27.26 4.79
N ALA A 269 8.25 26.86 4.47
CA ALA A 269 7.09 27.74 4.57
C ALA A 269 6.96 28.31 5.99
N ASN A 270 7.03 27.46 7.02
CA ASN A 270 6.97 27.89 8.42
C ASN A 270 8.15 28.78 8.85
N THR A 271 9.34 28.57 8.28
CA THR A 271 10.53 29.39 8.56
C THR A 271 10.41 30.77 7.91
N SER A 272 9.91 30.84 6.67
CA SER A 272 9.68 32.12 5.96
C SER A 272 8.63 32.99 6.67
N PHE A 273 7.55 32.39 7.20
CA PHE A 273 6.53 33.08 8.00
C PHE A 273 7.08 33.62 9.33
N LYS A 274 8.06 32.94 9.95
CA LYS A 274 8.69 33.40 11.20
C LYS A 274 9.67 34.56 11.00
N LEU A 275 10.30 34.66 9.83
CA LEU A 275 11.23 35.76 9.52
C LEU A 275 10.53 37.06 9.12
N MET A 276 9.24 36.99 8.76
CA MET A 276 8.40 38.15 8.43
C MET A 276 7.63 38.73 9.63
N ARG A 277 7.90 38.28 10.86
CA ARG A 277 7.31 38.81 12.10
C ARG A 277 8.30 39.63 12.92
#